data_AF-A0AAU6EEJ1-F1
#
_entry.id   AF-A0AAU6EEJ1-F1
#
_cell.length_a   1.000
_cell.length_b   1.000
_cell.length_c   1.000
_cell.angle_alpha   90.00
_cell.angle_beta   90.00
_cell.angle_gamma   90.00
#
_symmetry.space_group_name_H-M   'P 1'
#
loop_
_entity.id
_entity.type
_entity.pdbx_description
1 polymer ?
#
loop_
_entity_poly.entity_id
_entity_poly.type
_entity_poly.pdbx_seq_one_letter_code
_entity_poly.pdbx_strand_id
1 'polypeptide(L)'
;MIRRRPARPAGRHRNGQASTTSPRRSWDSHARADADRLNRAWAGWAVLYGTGSRRFHAIAARPLLEPLILSDHTPEGLEAQMCEAEMAAIIRHEHETPVSTPNGPRLP
;
A
#
# COMPACT_ATOMS: atom_id res chain seq x y z
N MET A 1 -31.16 -10.53 60.57
CA MET A 1 -30.53 -9.19 60.46
C MET A 1 -29.60 -9.20 59.24
N ILE A 2 -29.93 -8.48 58.16
CA ILE A 2 -29.15 -8.49 56.91
C ILE A 2 -28.35 -7.18 56.80
N ARG A 3 -27.02 -7.28 56.84
CA ARG A 3 -26.10 -6.14 56.65
C ARG A 3 -26.00 -5.82 55.15
N ARG A 4 -26.52 -4.67 54.72
CA ARG A 4 -26.32 -4.14 53.35
C ARG A 4 -24.92 -3.54 53.26
N ARG A 5 -24.11 -3.99 52.28
CA ARG A 5 -22.82 -3.37 51.94
C ARG A 5 -23.06 -1.98 51.32
N PRO A 6 -22.28 -0.95 51.66
CA PRO A 6 -22.40 0.36 51.04
C PRO A 6 -21.99 0.28 49.56
N ALA A 7 -22.76 0.96 48.71
CA ALA A 7 -22.49 1.04 47.27
C ALA A 7 -21.15 1.73 47.02
N ARG A 8 -20.32 1.16 46.14
CA ARG A 8 -19.10 1.82 45.63
C ARG A 8 -19.49 3.16 44.98
N PRO A 9 -18.70 4.23 45.15
CA PRO A 9 -18.95 5.48 44.45
C PRO A 9 -18.89 5.21 42.94
N ALA A 10 -19.96 5.58 42.24
CA ALA A 10 -20.03 5.51 40.80
C ALA A 10 -18.87 6.33 40.20
N GLY A 11 -18.17 5.75 39.22
CA GLY A 11 -17.06 6.39 38.54
C GLY A 11 -17.43 7.79 38.04
N ARG A 12 -16.46 8.70 38.07
CA ARG A 12 -16.60 10.13 37.80
C ARG A 12 -16.86 10.40 36.31
N HIS A 13 -17.98 9.93 35.78
CA HIS A 13 -18.47 10.35 34.47
C HIS A 13 -19.21 11.68 34.65
N ARG A 14 -18.57 12.78 34.24
CA ARG A 14 -19.22 14.10 34.16
C ARG A 14 -20.28 14.04 33.06
N ASN A 15 -21.55 14.01 33.43
CA ASN A 15 -22.65 14.28 32.52
C ASN A 15 -22.50 15.71 31.98
N GLY A 16 -22.44 15.86 30.64
CA GLY A 16 -22.58 17.16 29.97
C GLY A 16 -21.29 17.90 29.58
N GLN A 17 -20.10 17.29 29.67
CA GLN A 17 -18.92 17.88 29.01
C GLN A 17 -19.05 17.64 27.49
N ALA A 18 -19.00 18.73 26.71
CA ALA A 18 -18.88 18.64 25.25
C ALA A 18 -17.70 17.73 24.90
N SER A 19 -17.88 16.85 23.91
CA SER A 19 -16.83 15.98 23.42
C SER A 19 -15.59 16.81 23.09
N THR A 20 -14.55 16.72 23.92
CA THR A 20 -13.26 17.32 23.61
C THR A 20 -12.78 16.64 22.33
N THR A 21 -12.64 17.41 21.24
CA THR A 21 -12.02 16.92 20.00
C THR A 21 -10.64 16.43 20.35
N SER A 22 -10.51 15.12 20.54
CA SER A 22 -9.21 14.50 20.76
C SER A 22 -8.43 14.65 19.45
N PRO A 23 -7.21 15.21 19.48
CA PRO A 23 -6.40 15.30 18.27
C PRO A 23 -6.27 13.89 17.69
N ARG A 24 -6.62 13.75 16.40
CA ARG A 24 -6.48 12.48 15.69
C ARG A 24 -4.99 12.11 15.72
N ARG A 25 -4.62 11.16 16.58
CA ARG A 25 -3.26 10.64 16.63
C ARG A 25 -3.02 9.93 15.31
N SER A 26 -2.27 10.54 14.41
CA SER A 26 -1.88 9.92 13.14
C SER A 26 -0.81 8.88 13.45
N TRP A 27 -1.24 7.65 13.70
CA TRP A 27 -0.31 6.52 13.72
C TRP A 27 0.47 6.49 12.41
N ASP A 28 1.78 6.32 12.52
CA ASP A 28 2.72 6.09 11.42
C ASP A 28 2.62 7.15 10.30
N SER A 29 2.47 8.43 10.67
CA SER A 29 2.36 9.54 9.72
C SER A 29 3.55 9.65 8.77
N HIS A 30 4.75 9.36 9.26
CA HIS A 30 5.95 9.38 8.43
C HIS A 30 5.91 8.26 7.37
N ALA A 31 5.60 7.03 7.78
CA ALA A 31 5.49 5.90 6.86
C ALA A 31 4.39 6.11 5.80
N ARG A 32 3.28 6.75 6.18
CA ARG A 32 2.24 7.14 5.21
C ARG A 32 2.74 8.20 4.23
N ALA A 33 3.47 9.20 4.70
CA ALA A 33 4.06 10.23 3.85
C ALA A 33 5.11 9.63 2.88
N ASP A 34 5.88 8.63 3.32
CA ASP A 34 6.83 7.90 2.49
C ASP A 34 6.11 7.07 1.41
N ALA A 35 5.03 6.37 1.77
CA ALA A 35 4.21 5.65 0.81
C ALA A 35 3.58 6.60 -0.23
N ASP A 36 3.07 7.76 0.20
CA ASP A 36 2.54 8.78 -0.70
C ASP A 36 3.62 9.36 -1.62
N ARG A 37 4.86 9.52 -1.11
CA ARG A 37 6.01 9.94 -1.93
C ARG A 37 6.28 8.92 -3.04
N LEU A 38 6.39 7.64 -2.68
CA LEU A 38 6.61 6.57 -3.65
C LEU A 38 5.47 6.46 -4.67
N ASN A 39 4.21 6.55 -4.22
CA ASN A 39 3.04 6.52 -5.09
C ASN A 39 3.05 7.65 -6.13
N ARG A 40 3.56 8.84 -5.78
CA ARG A 40 3.72 9.96 -6.72
C ARG A 40 4.92 9.80 -7.64
N ALA A 41 6.00 9.18 -7.17
CA ALA A 41 7.22 8.99 -7.94
C ALA A 41 7.09 7.91 -9.02
N TRP A 42 6.25 6.89 -8.78
CA TRP A 42 6.14 5.71 -9.63
C TRP A 42 4.76 5.61 -10.30
N ALA A 43 4.59 6.28 -11.45
CA ALA A 43 3.29 6.38 -12.15
C ALA A 43 2.68 5.04 -12.60
N GLY A 44 3.48 3.96 -12.70
CA GLY A 44 3.02 2.60 -13.04
C GLY A 44 2.53 1.77 -11.85
N TRP A 45 2.56 2.32 -10.64
CA TRP A 45 2.34 1.58 -9.41
C TRP A 45 1.38 2.31 -8.47
N ALA A 46 0.52 1.55 -7.81
CA ALA A 46 -0.24 2.01 -6.66
C ALA A 46 0.49 1.58 -5.39
N VAL A 47 0.94 2.55 -4.58
CA VAL A 47 1.71 2.32 -3.35
C VAL A 47 0.91 2.74 -2.12
N LEU A 48 0.89 1.89 -1.09
CA LEU A 48 0.16 2.12 0.17
C LEU A 48 0.90 1.57 1.39
N TYR A 49 0.65 2.19 2.55
CA TYR A 49 1.15 1.70 3.84
C TYR A 49 0.04 1.01 4.65
N GLY A 50 0.24 -0.27 4.95
CA GLY A 50 -0.66 -1.06 5.78
C GLY A 50 -0.41 -0.82 7.26
N THR A 51 -1.28 -0.06 7.93
CA THR A 51 -1.11 0.26 9.36
C THR A 51 -1.17 -0.95 10.30
N GLY A 52 -1.92 -2.00 9.93
CA GLY A 52 -2.00 -3.25 10.71
C GLY A 52 -0.78 -4.15 10.52
N SER A 53 -0.27 -4.26 9.29
CA SER A 53 0.91 -5.08 8.96
C SER A 53 2.24 -4.34 9.20
N ARG A 54 2.20 -3.01 9.28
CA ARG A 54 3.37 -2.11 9.25
C ARG A 54 4.30 -2.40 8.08
N ARG A 55 3.71 -2.62 6.90
CA ARG A 55 4.41 -2.87 5.64
C ARG A 55 3.97 -1.90 4.56
N PHE A 56 4.91 -1.60 3.68
CA PHE A 56 4.65 -0.93 2.41
C PHE A 56 4.25 -1.98 1.38
N HIS A 57 3.26 -1.65 0.56
CA HIS A 57 2.77 -2.50 -0.50
C HIS A 57 2.75 -1.71 -1.81
N ALA A 58 3.18 -2.34 -2.90
CA ALA A 58 3.07 -1.80 -4.25
C ALA A 58 2.29 -2.78 -5.13
N ILE A 59 1.35 -2.25 -5.92
CA ILE A 59 0.55 -3.03 -6.88
C ILE A 59 0.79 -2.43 -8.25
N ALA A 60 1.19 -3.26 -9.22
CA ALA A 60 1.35 -2.80 -10.59
C ALA A 60 -0.01 -2.36 -11.16
N ALA A 61 -0.09 -1.13 -11.69
CA ALA A 61 -1.33 -0.56 -12.22
C ALA A 61 -1.63 -0.98 -13.67
N ARG A 62 -0.71 -1.72 -14.30
CA ARG A 62 -0.84 -2.19 -15.68
C ARG A 62 -1.67 -3.48 -15.74
N PRO A 63 -2.42 -3.72 -16.84
CA PRO A 63 -3.18 -4.94 -17.01
C PRO A 63 -2.21 -6.12 -17.25
N LEU A 64 -1.86 -6.81 -16.18
CA LEU A 64 -1.13 -8.08 -16.21
C LEU A 64 -2.13 -9.23 -16.04
N LEU A 65 -1.85 -10.38 -16.66
CA LEU A 65 -2.65 -11.61 -16.47
C LEU A 65 -2.71 -12.03 -15.01
N GLU A 66 -1.61 -11.79 -14.28
CA GLU A 66 -1.53 -11.95 -12.82
C GLU A 66 -1.11 -10.61 -12.20
N PRO A 67 -1.85 -10.11 -11.20
CA PRO A 67 -1.51 -8.84 -10.55
C PRO A 67 -0.21 -8.99 -9.76
N LEU A 68 0.79 -8.18 -10.11
CA LEU A 68 2.06 -8.14 -9.38
C LEU A 68 1.91 -7.28 -8.13
N ILE A 69 2.07 -7.91 -6.97
CA ILE A 69 2.01 -7.26 -5.65
C ILE A 69 3.34 -7.47 -4.94
N LEU A 70 3.99 -6.36 -4.57
CA LEU A 70 5.24 -6.33 -3.83
C LEU A 70 5.00 -5.84 -2.41
N SER A 71 5.85 -6.26 -1.47
CA SER A 71 5.75 -5.76 -0.10
C SER A 71 7.08 -5.77 0.64
N ASP A 72 7.32 -4.71 1.41
CA ASP A 72 8.53 -4.57 2.21
C ASP A 72 8.20 -3.86 3.54
N HIS A 73 9.09 -3.98 4.52
CA HIS A 73 9.04 -3.23 5.77
C HIS A 73 9.59 -1.80 5.62
N THR A 74 10.37 -1.53 4.58
CA THR A 74 10.97 -0.20 4.33
C THR A 74 10.53 0.36 2.98
N PRO A 75 10.46 1.70 2.84
CA PRO A 75 10.15 2.31 1.55
C PRO A 75 11.27 2.08 0.53
N GLU A 76 12.54 2.08 0.94
CA GLU A 76 13.68 1.85 0.05
C GLU A 76 13.72 0.41 -0.47
N GLY A 77 13.40 -0.57 0.39
CA GLY A 77 13.32 -1.97 0.00
C GLY A 77 12.20 -2.20 -1.01
N LEU A 78 11.04 -1.56 -0.78
CA LEU A 78 9.93 -1.62 -1.74
C LEU A 78 10.30 -0.97 -3.08
N GLU A 79 10.97 0.19 -3.06
CA GLU A 79 11.40 0.89 -4.27
C GLU A 79 12.42 0.07 -5.09
N ALA A 80 13.36 -0.60 -4.41
CA ALA A 80 14.30 -1.51 -5.08
C ALA A 80 13.56 -2.65 -5.79
N GLN A 81 12.60 -3.30 -5.11
CA GLN A 81 11.80 -4.36 -5.72
C GLN A 81 10.97 -3.86 -6.92
N MET A 82 10.41 -2.65 -6.84
CA MET A 82 9.66 -2.03 -7.95
C MET A 82 10.57 -1.76 -9.15
N CYS A 83 11.79 -1.28 -8.91
CA CYS A 83 12.81 -1.07 -9.95
C CYS A 83 13.17 -2.39 -10.64
N GLU A 84 13.49 -3.43 -9.87
CA GLU A 84 13.80 -4.76 -10.39
C GLU A 84 12.63 -5.33 -11.23
N ALA A 85 11.40 -5.16 -10.76
CA ALA A 85 10.21 -5.60 -11.47
C ALA A 85 9.99 -4.86 -12.81
N GLU A 86 10.24 -3.56 -12.86
CA GLU A 86 10.18 -2.79 -14.11
C GLU A 86 11.27 -3.23 -15.10
N MET A 87 12.50 -3.43 -14.61
CA MET A 87 13.61 -3.93 -15.44
C MET A 87 13.29 -5.31 -16.02
N ALA A 88 12.76 -6.23 -15.21
CA ALA A 88 12.38 -7.57 -15.66
C ALA A 88 11.25 -7.52 -16.71
N ALA A 89 10.31 -6.58 -16.58
CA ALA A 89 9.23 -6.41 -17.55
C ALA A 89 9.71 -5.86 -18.89
N ILE A 90 10.67 -4.93 -18.90
CA ILE A 90 11.30 -4.41 -20.11
C ILE A 90 11.98 -5.56 -20.88
N ILE A 91 12.80 -6.35 -20.18
CA ILE A 91 13.51 -7.50 -20.78
C ILE A 91 12.50 -8.48 -21.39
N ARG A 92 11.39 -8.77 -20.70
CA ARG A 92 10.36 -9.67 -21.23
C ARG A 92 9.70 -9.12 -22.49
N HIS A 93 9.35 -7.84 -22.52
CA HIS A 93 8.70 -7.21 -23.66
C HIS A 93 9.59 -7.21 -24.91
N GLU A 94 10.90 -7.04 -24.76
CA GLU A 94 11.86 -7.13 -25.88
C GLU A 94 11.84 -8.51 -26.55
N HIS A 95 11.75 -9.58 -25.74
CA HIS A 95 11.68 -10.96 -26.23
C HIS A 95 10.33 -11.33 -26.88
N GLU A 96 9.25 -10.59 -26.58
CA GLU A 96 7.91 -10.86 -27.10
C GLU A 96 7.59 -10.11 -28.40
N THR A 97 8.51 -9.31 -28.97
CA THR A 97 8.30 -8.71 -30.30
C THR A 97 8.27 -9.80 -31.38
N PRO A 98 7.12 -10.10 -32.02
CA PRO A 98 7.14 -10.99 -33.17
C PRO A 98 7.83 -10.24 -34.30
N VAL A 99 8.93 -10.79 -34.81
CA VAL A 99 9.44 -10.45 -36.12
C VAL A 99 8.29 -10.65 -37.10
N SER A 100 7.64 -9.55 -37.47
CA SER A 100 6.63 -9.54 -38.52
C SER A 100 7.40 -9.75 -39.81
N THR A 101 7.59 -11.01 -40.21
CA THR A 101 8.16 -11.38 -41.50
C THR A 101 7.26 -10.79 -42.57
N PRO A 102 7.70 -9.80 -43.37
CA PRO A 102 6.91 -9.38 -44.51
C PRO A 102 6.87 -10.57 -45.47
N ASN A 103 5.65 -11.02 -45.75
CA ASN A 103 5.33 -12.11 -46.66
C ASN A 103 6.23 -12.11 -47.91
N GLY A 104 6.84 -13.26 -48.18
CA GLY A 104 7.67 -13.51 -49.35
C GLY A 104 6.92 -13.35 -50.68
N PRO A 105 7.67 -13.28 -51.79
CA PRO A 105 7.16 -12.83 -53.08
C PRO A 105 6.12 -13.79 -53.64
N ARG A 106 4.98 -13.24 -54.06
CA ARG A 106 4.09 -13.94 -55.01
C ARG A 106 4.83 -14.00 -56.35
N LEU A 107 5.35 -15.20 -56.66
CA LEU A 107 5.81 -15.59 -57.99
C LEU A 107 4.60 -15.73 -58.95
N PRO A 108 4.84 -15.68 -60.29
CA PRO A 108 4.18 -14.79 -61.24
C PRO A 108 2.73 -15.12 -61.60
#